data_AF-A0A531KF64-F1
#
_entry.id   AF-A0A531KF64-F1
#
_cell.length_a   1.000
_cell.length_b   1.000
_cell.length_c   1.000
_cell.angle_alpha   90.00
_cell.angle_beta   90.00
_cell.angle_gamma   90.00
#
_symmetry.space_group_name_H-M   'P 1'
#
loop_
_entity.id
_entity.type
_entity.pdbx_description
1 polymer ?
#
loop_
_entity_poly.entity_id
_entity_poly.type
_entity_poly.pdbx_seq_one_letter_code
_entity_poly.pdbx_strand_id
1 'polypeptide(L)'
;SPAPTRSAPTAFSGSNVLALKPASDEAIAYKRDYEERARELVEDIAYEEATDPTALFTDDAAKEAAEAKALAATRRQQSLMQGYTGNECSECHNFTMVRNGTCEKCDTCGATSGCS
;
A
#
# COMPACT_ATOMS: atom_id res chain seq x y z
N SER A 1 -1.62 -30.75 -89.45
CA SER A 1 -1.06 -30.94 -88.10
C SER A 1 0.42 -30.61 -88.12
N PRO A 2 0.80 -29.54 -87.42
CA PRO A 2 1.69 -29.69 -86.27
C PRO A 2 1.14 -28.94 -85.05
N ALA A 3 1.22 -29.57 -83.87
CA ALA A 3 0.82 -28.96 -82.62
C ALA A 3 1.87 -27.92 -82.17
N PRO A 4 1.49 -26.74 -81.64
CA PRO A 4 2.45 -25.86 -81.01
C PRO A 4 2.88 -26.45 -79.67
N THR A 5 4.17 -26.76 -79.55
CA THR A 5 4.83 -27.15 -78.31
C THR A 5 4.74 -26.00 -77.31
N ARG A 6 4.11 -26.23 -76.15
CA ARG A 6 4.16 -25.30 -75.01
C ARG A 6 5.54 -25.40 -74.37
N SER A 7 6.31 -24.32 -74.43
CA SER A 7 7.53 -24.16 -73.66
C SER A 7 7.17 -24.20 -72.17
N ALA A 8 7.67 -25.19 -71.43
CA ALA A 8 7.57 -25.20 -69.98
C ALA A 8 8.40 -24.02 -69.43
N PRO A 9 7.85 -23.14 -68.57
CA PRO A 9 8.64 -22.10 -67.95
C PRO A 9 9.71 -22.75 -67.07
N THR A 10 10.98 -22.47 -67.35
CA THR A 10 12.08 -22.89 -66.50
C THR A 10 11.98 -22.16 -65.17
N ALA A 11 12.05 -22.90 -64.07
CA ALA A 11 12.06 -22.32 -62.72
C ALA A 11 13.29 -21.42 -62.60
N PHE A 12 13.06 -20.10 -62.62
CA PHE A 12 14.09 -19.15 -62.25
C PHE A 12 14.31 -19.30 -60.75
N SER A 13 15.47 -19.85 -60.37
CA SER A 13 15.92 -19.98 -58.99
C SER A 13 16.29 -18.59 -58.42
N GLY A 14 15.30 -17.71 -58.33
CA GLY A 14 15.38 -16.48 -57.56
C GLY A 14 14.64 -16.68 -56.25
N SER A 15 15.30 -16.47 -55.12
CA SER A 15 14.69 -16.45 -53.79
C SER A 15 13.46 -15.54 -53.79
N ASN A 16 12.27 -16.12 -53.86
CA ASN A 16 10.99 -15.42 -53.76
C ASN A 16 10.53 -15.25 -52.30
N VAL A 17 11.43 -15.45 -51.33
CA VAL A 17 11.22 -15.00 -49.95
C VAL A 17 11.54 -13.50 -49.94
N LEU A 18 10.53 -12.65 -49.83
CA LEU A 18 10.76 -11.27 -49.41
C LEU A 18 11.47 -11.36 -48.06
N ALA A 19 12.76 -11.01 -48.03
CA ALA A 19 13.45 -10.79 -46.77
C ALA A 19 12.64 -9.70 -46.03
N LEU A 20 11.95 -10.09 -44.96
CA LEU A 20 11.41 -9.16 -43.99
C LEU A 20 12.62 -8.45 -43.40
N LYS A 21 13.01 -7.33 -44.03
CA LYS A 21 13.82 -6.34 -43.33
C LYS A 21 13.04 -6.07 -42.05
N PRO A 22 13.66 -6.17 -40.86
CA PRO A 22 12.99 -5.63 -39.70
C PRO A 22 12.69 -4.18 -40.10
N ALA A 23 11.42 -3.79 -40.07
CA ALA A 23 11.06 -2.38 -40.02
C ALA A 23 11.74 -1.89 -38.74
N SER A 24 12.98 -1.42 -38.89
CA SER A 24 13.90 -1.24 -37.78
C SER A 24 13.30 -0.27 -36.79
N ASP A 25 12.52 0.67 -37.29
CA ASP A 25 11.88 1.72 -36.51
C ASP A 25 10.74 1.17 -35.64
N GLU A 26 9.93 0.23 -36.14
CA GLU A 26 8.85 -0.41 -35.39
C GLU A 26 9.39 -1.36 -34.31
N ALA A 27 10.44 -2.12 -34.63
CA ALA A 27 11.10 -3.01 -33.67
C ALA A 27 11.89 -2.24 -32.58
N ILE A 28 12.39 -1.05 -32.88
CA ILE A 28 13.03 -0.15 -31.92
C ILE A 28 11.99 0.53 -31.04
N ALA A 29 10.84 0.95 -31.59
CA ALA A 29 9.74 1.53 -30.84
C ALA A 29 9.22 0.58 -29.75
N TYR A 30 8.96 -0.69 -30.12
CA TYR A 30 8.49 -1.70 -29.17
C TYR A 30 9.49 -1.95 -28.04
N LYS A 31 10.81 -2.01 -28.32
CA LYS A 31 11.81 -2.19 -27.26
C LYS A 31 11.85 -1.01 -26.29
N ARG A 32 11.76 0.22 -26.80
CA ARG A 32 11.70 1.43 -25.97
C ARG A 32 10.47 1.43 -25.07
N ASP A 33 9.30 1.08 -25.61
CA ASP A 33 8.06 1.05 -24.83
C ASP A 33 8.12 -0.01 -23.71
N TYR A 34 8.87 -1.10 -23.91
CA TYR A 34 9.16 -2.09 -22.87
C TYR A 34 10.10 -1.58 -21.79
N GLU A 35 11.15 -0.85 -22.18
CA GLU A 35 12.13 -0.28 -21.24
C GLU A 35 11.54 0.87 -20.41
N GLU A 36 10.70 1.71 -21.00
CA GLU A 36 9.98 2.79 -20.29
C GLU A 36 9.02 2.21 -19.25
N ARG A 37 8.18 1.24 -19.65
CA ARG A 37 7.29 0.54 -18.72
C ARG A 37 8.05 -0.21 -17.62
N ALA A 38 9.23 -0.74 -17.92
CA ALA A 38 10.07 -1.38 -16.90
C ALA A 38 10.61 -0.38 -15.88
N ARG A 39 10.93 0.86 -16.30
CA ARG A 39 11.35 1.93 -15.37
C ARG A 39 10.19 2.43 -14.53
N GLU A 40 9.02 2.65 -15.13
CA GLU A 40 7.79 3.03 -14.40
C GLU A 40 7.46 2.00 -13.32
N LEU A 41 7.51 0.69 -13.65
CA LEU A 41 7.31 -0.38 -12.67
C LEU A 41 8.34 -0.33 -11.53
N VAL A 42 9.60 -0.04 -11.85
CA VAL A 42 10.66 0.08 -10.83
C VAL A 42 10.42 1.29 -9.92
N GLU A 43 9.98 2.42 -10.48
CA GLU A 43 9.64 3.62 -9.71
C GLU A 43 8.42 3.39 -8.81
N ASP A 44 7.38 2.72 -9.32
CA ASP A 44 6.18 2.36 -8.56
C ASP A 44 6.50 1.40 -7.41
N ILE A 45 7.28 0.35 -7.66
CA ILE A 45 7.73 -0.60 -6.63
C ILE A 45 8.54 0.13 -5.55
N ALA A 46 9.44 1.03 -5.94
CA ALA A 46 10.24 1.81 -5.00
C ALA A 46 9.39 2.75 -4.13
N TYR A 47 8.33 3.33 -4.70
CA TYR A 47 7.39 4.18 -3.96
C TYR A 47 6.53 3.38 -2.98
N GLU A 48 6.04 2.19 -3.39
CA GLU A 48 5.29 1.29 -2.50
C GLU A 48 6.14 0.76 -1.36
N GLU A 49 7.41 0.38 -1.63
CA GLU A 49 8.35 -0.07 -0.59
C GLU A 49 8.71 1.05 0.38
N ALA A 50 8.87 2.29 -0.12
CA ALA A 50 9.11 3.46 0.73
C ALA A 50 7.92 3.83 1.64
N THR A 51 6.70 3.41 1.27
CA THR A 51 5.47 3.74 2.00
C THR A 51 4.87 2.55 2.75
N ASP A 52 5.69 1.52 3.04
CA ASP A 52 5.30 0.20 3.52
C ASP A 52 4.02 0.21 4.38
N PRO A 53 2.84 0.00 3.76
CA PRO A 53 1.58 0.02 4.47
C PRO A 53 1.43 -1.20 5.38
N THR A 54 2.33 -2.20 5.26
CA THR A 54 2.31 -3.42 6.06
C THR A 54 3.02 -3.25 7.41
N ALA A 55 3.77 -2.17 7.62
CA ALA A 55 4.44 -1.87 8.89
C ALA A 55 3.49 -1.86 10.10
N LEU A 56 2.23 -1.43 9.90
CA LEU A 56 1.17 -1.42 10.93
C LEU A 56 0.62 -2.81 11.28
N PHE A 57 0.90 -3.83 10.45
CA PHE A 57 0.41 -5.20 10.59
C PHE A 57 1.52 -6.19 10.98
N THR A 58 2.62 -5.68 11.52
CA THR A 58 3.75 -6.48 12.00
C THR A 58 3.52 -7.00 13.42
N ASP A 59 4.17 -8.12 13.76
CA ASP A 59 4.15 -8.67 15.12
C ASP A 59 4.74 -7.70 16.15
N ASP A 60 5.70 -6.86 15.74
CA ASP A 60 6.33 -5.88 16.62
C ASP A 60 5.39 -4.71 16.91
N ALA A 61 4.65 -4.21 15.91
CA ALA A 61 3.58 -3.23 16.13
C ALA A 61 2.50 -3.77 17.09
N ALA A 62 2.16 -5.06 16.99
CA ALA A 62 1.22 -5.70 17.91
C ALA A 62 1.75 -5.78 19.36
N LYS A 63 3.04 -6.05 19.55
CA LYS A 63 3.68 -6.07 20.88
C LYS A 63 3.69 -4.68 21.51
N GLU A 64 4.10 -3.66 20.77
CA GLU A 64 4.11 -2.27 21.25
C GLU A 64 2.71 -1.81 21.68
N ALA A 65 1.68 -2.14 20.88
CA ALA A 65 0.29 -1.84 21.23
C ALA A 65 -0.16 -2.59 22.51
N ALA A 66 0.27 -3.85 22.69
CA ALA A 66 -0.03 -4.63 23.88
C ALA A 66 0.65 -4.04 25.13
N GLU A 67 1.91 -3.60 25.03
CA GLU A 67 2.65 -2.96 26.11
C GLU A 67 2.04 -1.61 26.49
N ALA A 68 1.71 -0.77 25.50
CA ALA A 68 1.02 0.50 25.72
C ALA A 68 -0.34 0.28 26.43
N LYS A 69 -1.10 -0.74 26.03
CA LYS A 69 -2.36 -1.12 26.67
C LYS A 69 -2.16 -1.60 28.10
N ALA A 70 -1.10 -2.36 28.37
CA ALA A 70 -0.77 -2.81 29.72
C ALA A 70 -0.44 -1.63 30.65
N LEU A 71 0.34 -0.66 30.17
CA LEU A 71 0.64 0.57 30.91
C LEU A 71 -0.62 1.40 31.20
N ALA A 72 -1.50 1.55 30.21
CA ALA A 72 -2.77 2.23 30.37
C ALA A 72 -3.67 1.50 31.39
N ALA A 73 -3.73 0.17 31.34
CA ALA A 73 -4.47 -0.64 32.29
C ALA A 73 -3.94 -0.47 33.73
N THR A 74 -2.61 -0.45 33.91
CA THR A 74 -2.01 -0.18 35.23
C THR A 74 -2.38 1.21 35.76
N ARG A 75 -2.31 2.25 34.93
CA ARG A 75 -2.71 3.62 35.33
C ARG A 75 -4.19 3.69 35.70
N ARG A 76 -5.06 3.03 34.93
CA ARG A 76 -6.48 2.92 35.22
C ARG A 76 -6.75 2.20 36.55
N GLN A 77 -6.04 1.10 36.82
CA GLN A 77 -6.15 0.39 38.09
C GLN A 77 -5.70 1.27 39.26
N GLN A 78 -4.60 2.01 39.10
CA GLN A 78 -4.13 2.96 40.12
C GLN A 78 -5.17 4.05 40.41
N SER A 79 -5.81 4.61 39.39
CA SER A 79 -6.83 5.65 39.60
C SER A 79 -8.09 5.09 40.26
N LEU A 80 -8.53 3.88 39.89
CA LEU A 80 -9.62 3.18 40.56
C LEU A 80 -9.31 2.94 42.06
N MET A 81 -8.08 2.53 42.39
CA MET A 81 -7.66 2.35 43.79
C MET A 81 -7.66 3.67 44.58
N GLN A 82 -7.44 4.80 43.90
CA GLN A 82 -7.48 6.13 44.49
C GLN A 82 -8.91 6.70 44.60
N GLY A 83 -9.93 5.96 44.17
CA GLY A 83 -11.33 6.38 44.23
C GLY A 83 -11.82 7.19 43.02
N TYR A 84 -11.03 7.28 41.95
CA TYR A 84 -11.50 7.80 40.67
C TYR A 84 -12.40 6.78 39.97
N THR A 85 -13.18 7.25 38.99
CA THR A 85 -14.08 6.42 38.18
C THR A 85 -13.34 5.43 37.27
N GLY A 86 -12.07 5.68 36.98
CA GLY A 86 -11.29 4.89 36.02
C GLY A 86 -11.67 5.15 34.56
N ASN A 87 -12.45 6.20 34.28
CA ASN A 87 -12.72 6.66 32.92
C ASN A 87 -11.55 7.50 32.41
N GLU A 88 -11.27 7.34 31.11
CA GLU A 88 -10.25 8.11 30.41
C GLU A 88 -10.82 9.47 29.99
N CYS A 89 -10.11 10.54 30.32
CA CYS A 89 -10.43 11.86 29.81
C CYS A 89 -10.07 11.97 28.32
N SER A 90 -11.03 12.35 27.48
CA SER A 90 -10.83 12.51 26.02
C SER A 90 -9.90 13.66 25.63
N GLU A 91 -9.67 14.62 26.53
CA GLU A 91 -8.84 15.81 26.25
C GLU A 91 -7.37 15.57 26.58
N CYS A 92 -7.09 14.87 27.69
CA CYS A 92 -5.73 14.71 28.20
C CYS A 92 -5.32 13.25 28.47
N HIS A 93 -6.16 12.28 28.13
CA HIS A 93 -5.89 10.83 28.23
C HIS A 93 -5.44 10.38 29.63
N ASN A 94 -5.93 11.04 30.68
CA ASN A 94 -5.68 10.66 32.07
C ASN A 94 -6.91 9.96 32.68
N PHE A 95 -6.69 9.09 33.67
CA PHE A 95 -7.73 8.26 34.29
C PHE A 95 -8.25 8.83 35.63
N THR A 96 -7.93 10.08 35.94
CA THR A 96 -8.25 10.82 37.17
C THR A 96 -9.60 11.52 37.09
N MET A 97 -10.62 10.82 36.57
CA MET A 97 -11.97 11.36 36.46
C MET A 97 -12.78 11.10 37.73
N VAL A 98 -13.34 12.16 38.32
CA VAL A 98 -14.18 12.14 39.52
C VAL A 98 -15.64 12.35 39.13
N ARG A 99 -16.56 11.64 39.79
CA ARG A 99 -17.99 11.83 39.60
C ARG A 99 -18.50 13.00 40.45
N ASN A 100 -19.04 14.04 39.81
CA ASN A 100 -19.67 15.19 40.46
C ASN A 100 -21.14 15.27 40.05
N GLY A 101 -22.00 14.53 40.77
CA GLY A 101 -23.41 14.39 40.41
C GLY A 101 -23.60 13.51 39.17
N THR A 102 -24.32 14.00 38.16
CA THR A 102 -24.47 13.34 36.85
C THR A 102 -23.22 13.51 35.97
N CYS A 103 -22.43 14.55 36.22
CA CYS A 103 -21.21 14.85 35.48
C CYS A 103 -20.00 14.05 35.98
N GLU A 104 -19.02 13.90 35.10
CA GLU A 104 -17.66 13.51 35.45
C GLU A 104 -16.70 14.67 35.17
N LYS A 105 -15.71 14.88 36.03
CA LYS A 105 -14.70 15.93 35.91
C LYS A 105 -13.32 15.32 35.95
N CYS A 106 -12.45 15.72 35.03
CA CYS A 106 -11.03 15.38 35.08
C CYS A 106 -10.29 16.34 36.01
N ASP A 107 -9.59 15.81 37.00
CA ASP A 107 -8.81 16.63 37.92
C ASP A 107 -7.48 17.12 37.34
N THR A 108 -7.02 16.51 36.23
CA THR A 108 -5.77 16.91 35.56
C THR A 108 -5.94 18.13 34.65
N CYS A 109 -6.97 18.15 33.80
CA CYS A 109 -7.18 19.25 32.83
C CYS A 109 -8.45 20.08 33.10
N GLY A 110 -9.32 19.64 34.02
CA GLY A 110 -10.57 20.33 34.34
C GLY A 110 -11.74 20.05 33.39
N ALA A 111 -11.56 19.24 32.35
CA ALA A 111 -12.63 18.89 31.41
C ALA A 111 -13.78 18.15 32.11
N THR A 112 -15.01 18.39 31.65
CA THR A 112 -16.23 17.77 32.18
C THR A 112 -16.99 17.02 31.10
N SER A 113 -17.54 15.86 31.42
CA SER A 113 -18.40 15.06 30.54
C SER A 113 -19.69 14.64 31.27
N GLY A 114 -20.72 14.23 30.51
CA GLY A 114 -21.94 13.63 31.08
C GLY A 114 -22.91 14.58 31.79
N CYS A 115 -22.80 15.89 31.57
CA CYS A 115 -23.72 16.88 32.15
C CYS A 115 -25.01 17.02 31.33
N SER A 116 -25.94 16.08 31.47
CA SER A 116 -27.34 16.22 31.03
C SER A 116 -28.25 16.66 32.17
#